data_AF-A0A4D4N5W9-F1
#
_entry.id   AF-A0A4D4N5W9-F1
#
_cell.length_a   1.000
_cell.length_b   1.000
_cell.length_c   1.000
_cell.angle_alpha   90.00
_cell.angle_beta   90.00
_cell.angle_gamma   90.00
#
_symmetry.space_group_name_H-M   'P 1'
#
loop_
_entity.id
_entity.type
_entity.pdbx_description
1 polymer ?
#
loop_
_entity_poly.entity_id
_entity_poly.type
_entity_poly.pdbx_seq_one_letter_code
_entity_poly.pdbx_strand_id
1 'polypeptide(L)'
;MPHIAAVATEPPPGTLSGQHAGSEFAPLLRTVKGQGLLERRHGWYAREIALNALALASVVTGVLLMGTSWWVLLLAPVLAVLSTRTAFIGHDAGHSQITGDKSVSRLIGLIHGNLLLGMSYAWWNDKHNRHHANPNHIDKDPDVAADVLVFTSEQARERVGFRRWLTRNQAWLFFPLTLLEGIALKVSGFQDLRRQPPRERTVEALLLVSHVIGYACLLLVSMSPARPSPSPPSIRHSSVSTWACPSHPTTRAWKCPTPTPHAWATCADRSSPRATSGAVR
;
A
#
# COMPACT_ATOMS: atom_id res chain seq x y z
N MET A 1 -27.38 -34.83 -11.79
CA MET A 1 -26.53 -35.99 -12.13
C MET A 1 -25.21 -35.84 -11.40
N PRO A 2 -24.78 -36.81 -10.59
CA PRO A 2 -23.49 -36.71 -9.90
C PRO A 2 -22.35 -37.15 -10.82
N HIS A 3 -21.31 -36.34 -10.92
CA HIS A 3 -20.07 -36.68 -11.60
C HIS A 3 -19.28 -37.68 -10.74
N ILE A 4 -19.05 -38.87 -11.28
CA ILE A 4 -18.17 -39.89 -10.70
C ILE A 4 -16.72 -39.38 -10.84
N ALA A 5 -16.04 -39.23 -9.71
CA ALA A 5 -14.61 -38.97 -9.67
C ALA A 5 -13.86 -40.23 -10.14
N ALA A 6 -13.11 -40.12 -11.24
CA ALA A 6 -12.23 -41.19 -11.70
C ALA A 6 -11.00 -41.25 -10.78
N VAL A 7 -10.82 -42.40 -10.14
CA VAL A 7 -9.61 -42.75 -9.38
C VAL A 7 -8.46 -42.94 -10.36
N ALA A 8 -7.43 -42.10 -10.26
CA ALA A 8 -6.20 -42.28 -11.01
C ALA A 8 -5.39 -43.44 -10.41
N THR A 9 -5.16 -44.49 -11.18
CA THR A 9 -4.25 -45.59 -10.83
C THR A 9 -2.80 -45.16 -11.03
N GLU A 10 -1.99 -45.29 -9.99
CA GLU A 10 -0.55 -45.05 -10.04
C GLU A 10 0.15 -46.09 -10.95
N PRO A 11 1.06 -45.67 -11.85
CA PRO A 11 1.81 -46.61 -12.68
C PRO A 11 2.95 -47.28 -11.89
N PRO A 12 3.36 -48.51 -12.27
CA PRO A 12 4.36 -49.29 -11.53
C PRO A 12 5.76 -48.66 -11.61
N PRO A 13 6.62 -48.89 -10.59
CA PRO A 13 7.96 -48.34 -10.55
C PRO A 13 8.87 -49.13 -11.50
N GLY A 14 9.12 -48.58 -12.68
CA GLY A 14 10.01 -49.19 -13.65
C GLY A 14 10.41 -48.25 -14.78
N THR A 15 11.69 -47.87 -14.78
CA THR A 15 12.46 -47.28 -15.91
C THR A 15 12.11 -45.85 -16.32
N LEU A 16 12.61 -44.85 -15.56
CA LEU A 16 12.89 -43.51 -16.11
C LEU A 16 14.34 -43.46 -16.62
N SER A 17 14.57 -44.15 -17.74
CA SER A 17 15.72 -43.89 -18.60
C SER A 17 15.30 -42.86 -19.64
N GLY A 18 15.87 -41.65 -19.57
CA GLY A 18 15.61 -40.60 -20.55
C GLY A 18 15.56 -39.22 -19.92
N GLN A 19 16.69 -38.53 -19.99
CA GLN A 19 16.88 -37.12 -19.65
C GLN A 19 15.75 -36.24 -20.24
N HIS A 20 14.87 -35.69 -19.40
CA HIS A 20 14.11 -34.51 -19.76
C HIS A 20 15.01 -33.27 -19.61
N ALA A 21 15.83 -33.01 -20.62
CA ALA A 21 16.58 -31.76 -20.76
C ALA A 21 15.63 -30.61 -21.19
N GLY A 22 14.53 -30.42 -20.47
CA GLY A 22 13.51 -29.41 -20.74
C GLY A 22 13.08 -28.73 -19.45
N SER A 23 12.77 -27.43 -19.53
CA SER A 23 12.23 -26.69 -18.39
C SER A 23 10.84 -27.21 -18.01
N GLU A 24 10.64 -27.57 -16.73
CA GLU A 24 9.33 -27.90 -16.12
C GLU A 24 8.29 -26.77 -16.30
N PHE A 25 8.74 -25.55 -16.60
CA PHE A 25 7.87 -24.41 -16.90
C PHE A 25 7.18 -24.52 -18.26
N ALA A 26 7.78 -25.19 -19.24
CA ALA A 26 7.26 -25.20 -20.61
C ALA A 26 5.90 -25.91 -20.74
N PRO A 27 5.66 -27.08 -20.12
CA PRO A 27 4.33 -27.69 -20.06
C PRO A 27 3.29 -26.79 -19.38
N LEU A 28 3.63 -26.19 -18.23
CA LEU A 28 2.75 -25.27 -17.51
C LEU A 28 2.35 -24.06 -18.37
N LEU A 29 3.33 -23.44 -19.03
CA LEU A 29 3.07 -22.29 -19.91
C LEU A 29 2.14 -22.64 -21.07
N ARG A 30 2.23 -23.86 -21.62
CA ARG A 30 1.28 -24.35 -22.64
C ARG A 30 -0.13 -24.46 -22.09
N THR A 31 -0.30 -25.02 -20.90
CA THR A 31 -1.62 -25.11 -20.24
C THR A 31 -2.22 -23.72 -20.01
N VAL A 32 -1.44 -22.80 -19.44
CA VAL A 32 -1.88 -21.42 -19.16
C VAL A 32 -2.27 -20.68 -20.44
N LYS A 33 -1.49 -20.83 -21.52
CA LYS A 33 -1.81 -20.27 -22.84
C LYS A 33 -3.07 -20.90 -23.45
N GLY A 34 -3.21 -22.23 -23.35
CA GLY A 34 -4.37 -22.97 -23.87
C GLY A 34 -5.67 -22.61 -23.18
N GLN A 35 -5.62 -22.16 -21.92
CA GLN A 35 -6.76 -21.65 -21.17
C GLN A 35 -7.07 -20.16 -21.44
N GLY A 36 -6.32 -19.49 -22.31
CA GLY A 36 -6.52 -18.06 -22.61
C GLY A 36 -6.17 -17.12 -21.45
N LEU A 37 -5.51 -17.60 -20.39
CA LEU A 37 -5.24 -16.80 -19.18
C LEU A 37 -4.25 -15.64 -19.42
N LEU A 38 -3.57 -15.62 -20.56
CA LEU A 38 -2.65 -14.55 -20.96
C LEU A 38 -3.28 -13.56 -21.95
N GLU A 39 -4.57 -13.70 -22.26
CA GLU A 39 -5.27 -12.74 -23.09
C GLU A 39 -5.41 -11.38 -22.39
N ARG A 40 -5.13 -10.31 -23.14
CA ARG A 40 -5.10 -8.96 -22.58
C ARG A 40 -6.52 -8.41 -22.41
N ARG A 41 -6.80 -7.86 -21.23
CA ARG A 41 -8.11 -7.30 -20.89
C ARG A 41 -8.18 -5.79 -21.16
N HIS A 42 -8.07 -5.39 -22.42
CA HIS A 42 -7.98 -3.97 -22.82
C HIS A 42 -9.12 -3.10 -22.27
N GLY A 43 -10.37 -3.53 -22.42
CA GLY A 43 -11.54 -2.76 -21.95
C GLY A 43 -11.58 -2.59 -20.43
N TRP A 44 -11.12 -3.61 -19.69
CA TRP A 44 -11.01 -3.52 -18.23
C TRP A 44 -9.96 -2.48 -17.83
N TYR A 45 -8.75 -2.53 -18.41
CA TYR A 45 -7.72 -1.53 -18.14
C TYR A 45 -8.15 -0.12 -18.54
N ALA A 46 -8.77 0.06 -19.70
CA ALA A 46 -9.28 1.36 -20.12
C ALA A 46 -10.25 1.96 -19.09
N ARG A 47 -11.19 1.13 -18.59
CA ARG A 47 -12.12 1.52 -17.53
C ARG A 47 -11.41 1.86 -16.22
N GLU A 48 -10.52 1.00 -15.74
CA GLU A 48 -9.83 1.24 -14.46
C GLU A 48 -8.91 2.46 -14.52
N ILE A 49 -8.24 2.70 -15.65
CA ILE A 49 -7.44 3.92 -15.90
C ILE A 49 -8.35 5.15 -15.85
N ALA A 50 -9.48 5.14 -16.55
CA ALA A 50 -10.41 6.27 -16.57
C ALA A 50 -10.99 6.56 -15.18
N LEU A 51 -11.43 5.53 -14.45
CA LEU A 51 -11.95 5.68 -13.09
C LEU A 51 -10.90 6.21 -12.12
N ASN A 52 -9.66 5.70 -12.20
CA ASN A 52 -8.58 6.18 -11.36
C ASN A 52 -8.19 7.63 -11.68
N ALA A 53 -8.14 8.00 -12.97
CA ALA A 53 -7.88 9.37 -13.40
C ALA A 53 -8.96 10.35 -12.93
N LEU A 54 -10.24 9.97 -13.06
CA LEU A 54 -11.36 10.77 -12.55
C LEU A 54 -11.29 10.92 -11.02
N ALA A 55 -10.99 9.84 -10.30
CA ALA A 55 -10.86 9.88 -8.85
C ALA A 55 -9.69 10.79 -8.40
N LEU A 56 -8.54 10.74 -9.10
CA LEU A 56 -7.42 11.65 -8.84
C LEU A 56 -7.83 13.11 -9.10
N ALA A 57 -8.54 13.39 -10.19
CA ALA A 57 -9.05 14.72 -10.49
C ALA A 57 -10.06 15.21 -9.42
N SER A 58 -10.91 14.31 -8.89
CA SER A 58 -11.81 14.62 -7.78
C SER A 58 -11.04 14.95 -6.49
N VAL A 59 -9.94 14.25 -6.20
CA VAL A 59 -9.07 14.57 -5.05
C VAL A 59 -8.44 15.95 -5.21
N VAL A 60 -7.86 16.26 -6.37
CA VAL A 60 -7.29 17.58 -6.67
C VAL A 60 -8.35 18.67 -6.53
N THR A 61 -9.55 18.44 -7.07
CA THR A 61 -10.69 19.35 -6.94
C THR A 61 -11.07 19.54 -5.47
N GLY A 62 -11.13 18.45 -4.68
CA GLY A 62 -11.38 18.51 -3.25
C GLY A 62 -10.34 19.35 -2.51
N VAL A 63 -9.05 19.18 -2.80
CA VAL A 63 -7.97 19.99 -2.22
C VAL A 63 -8.16 21.48 -2.53
N LEU A 64 -8.49 21.83 -3.78
CA LEU A 64 -8.74 23.22 -4.18
C LEU A 64 -9.95 23.83 -3.49
N LEU A 65 -11.04 23.07 -3.33
CA LEU A 65 -12.28 23.53 -2.69
C LEU A 65 -12.14 23.64 -1.16
N MET A 66 -11.41 22.72 -0.53
CA MET A 66 -11.21 22.69 0.93
C MET A 66 -10.12 23.67 1.37
N GLY A 67 -9.18 24.01 0.48
CA GLY A 67 -8.11 24.97 0.71
C GLY A 67 -7.30 24.65 1.96
N THR A 68 -7.25 25.60 2.90
CA THR A 68 -6.48 25.49 4.15
C THR A 68 -7.20 24.69 5.26
N SER A 69 -8.40 24.19 5.02
CA SER A 69 -9.20 23.46 6.02
C SER A 69 -8.51 22.17 6.50
N TRP A 70 -8.49 21.92 7.81
CA TRP A 70 -7.97 20.67 8.40
C TRP A 70 -8.62 19.40 7.83
N TRP A 71 -9.85 19.49 7.34
CA TRP A 71 -10.54 18.35 6.73
C TRP A 71 -9.87 17.87 5.44
N VAL A 72 -9.05 18.69 4.79
CA VAL A 72 -8.28 18.29 3.59
C VAL A 72 -7.37 17.09 3.86
N LEU A 73 -6.93 16.90 5.12
CA LEU A 73 -6.11 15.77 5.53
C LEU A 73 -6.83 14.42 5.32
N LEU A 74 -8.17 14.39 5.31
CA LEU A 74 -8.93 13.17 5.00
C LEU A 74 -8.73 12.71 3.55
N LEU A 75 -8.30 13.60 2.65
CA LEU A 75 -7.99 13.24 1.27
C LEU A 75 -6.63 12.54 1.13
N ALA A 76 -5.74 12.64 2.12
CA ALA A 76 -4.41 12.01 2.07
C ALA A 76 -4.46 10.48 1.94
N PRO A 77 -5.22 9.72 2.77
CA PRO A 77 -5.31 8.25 2.59
C PRO A 77 -5.97 7.86 1.26
N VAL A 78 -6.94 8.65 0.78
CA VAL A 78 -7.56 8.43 -0.53
C VAL A 78 -6.53 8.60 -1.65
N LEU A 79 -5.75 9.69 -1.60
CA LEU A 79 -4.67 9.94 -2.54
C LEU A 79 -3.61 8.84 -2.50
N ALA A 80 -3.29 8.31 -1.33
CA ALA A 80 -2.33 7.21 -1.19
C ALA A 80 -2.81 5.95 -1.93
N VAL A 81 -4.08 5.55 -1.76
CA VAL A 81 -4.65 4.40 -2.47
C VAL A 81 -4.65 4.63 -3.99
N LEU A 82 -5.09 5.80 -4.44
CA LEU A 82 -5.14 6.13 -5.88
C LEU A 82 -3.73 6.21 -6.50
N SER A 83 -2.74 6.71 -5.75
CA SER A 83 -1.34 6.75 -6.18
C SER A 83 -0.76 5.35 -6.32
N THR A 84 -1.06 4.45 -5.38
CA THR A 84 -0.68 3.03 -5.47
C THR A 84 -1.30 2.38 -6.71
N ARG A 85 -2.59 2.62 -6.97
CA ARG A 85 -3.23 2.14 -8.21
C ARG A 85 -2.56 2.67 -9.47
N THR A 86 -2.22 3.96 -9.49
CA THR A 86 -1.44 4.57 -10.59
C THR A 86 -0.11 3.85 -10.80
N ALA A 87 0.60 3.52 -9.72
CA ALA A 87 1.87 2.80 -9.79
C ALA A 87 1.71 1.40 -10.38
N PHE A 88 0.69 0.65 -9.94
CA PHE A 88 0.40 -0.69 -10.47
C PHE A 88 -0.02 -0.67 -11.95
N ILE A 89 -0.74 0.35 -12.42
CA ILE A 89 -1.04 0.49 -13.84
C ILE A 89 0.25 0.71 -14.64
N GLY A 90 1.15 1.59 -14.17
CA GLY A 90 2.46 1.79 -14.79
C GLY A 90 3.33 0.52 -14.80
N HIS A 91 3.30 -0.25 -13.71
CA HIS A 91 3.93 -1.56 -13.58
C HIS A 91 3.42 -2.55 -14.63
N ASP A 92 2.10 -2.69 -14.76
CA ASP A 92 1.49 -3.63 -15.71
C ASP A 92 1.78 -3.23 -17.17
N ALA A 93 1.94 -1.93 -17.44
CA ALA A 93 2.43 -1.45 -18.73
C ALA A 93 3.88 -1.88 -18.98
N GLY A 94 4.76 -1.78 -17.97
CA GLY A 94 6.15 -2.27 -18.04
C GLY A 94 6.27 -3.75 -18.41
N HIS A 95 5.32 -4.56 -17.94
CA HIS A 95 5.24 -6.00 -18.25
C HIS A 95 4.46 -6.34 -19.53
N SER A 96 4.06 -5.34 -20.32
CA SER A 96 3.26 -5.54 -21.54
C SER A 96 1.94 -6.30 -21.29
N GLN A 97 1.39 -6.19 -20.07
CA GLN A 97 0.14 -6.83 -19.65
C GLN A 97 -1.08 -6.07 -20.18
N ILE A 98 -0.96 -4.75 -20.31
CA ILE A 98 -2.04 -3.89 -20.83
C ILE A 98 -2.14 -3.98 -22.36
N THR A 99 -1.00 -3.98 -23.06
CA THR A 99 -0.92 -4.02 -24.52
C THR A 99 0.36 -4.68 -25.00
N GLY A 100 0.33 -5.25 -26.20
CA GLY A 100 1.53 -5.79 -26.86
C GLY A 100 2.34 -4.73 -27.60
N ASP A 101 1.80 -3.52 -27.76
CA ASP A 101 2.51 -2.41 -28.39
C ASP A 101 3.47 -1.75 -27.37
N LYS A 102 4.77 -1.79 -27.70
CA LYS A 102 5.82 -1.23 -26.85
C LYS A 102 5.73 0.29 -26.71
N SER A 103 5.32 1.00 -27.76
CA SER A 103 5.18 2.45 -27.76
C SER A 103 4.03 2.89 -26.86
N VAL A 104 2.89 2.18 -26.93
CA VAL A 104 1.73 2.44 -26.07
C VAL A 104 2.06 2.09 -24.62
N SER A 105 2.72 0.96 -24.37
CA SER A 105 3.16 0.57 -23.02
C SER A 105 4.09 1.61 -22.41
N ARG A 106 5.07 2.09 -23.19
CA ARG A 106 5.97 3.17 -22.77
C ARG A 106 5.22 4.47 -22.48
N LEU A 107 4.24 4.84 -23.32
CA LEU A 107 3.43 6.03 -23.09
C LEU A 107 2.63 5.95 -21.78
N ILE A 108 1.97 4.82 -21.53
CA ILE A 108 1.24 4.57 -20.27
C ILE A 108 2.21 4.66 -19.09
N GLY A 109 3.37 4.00 -19.19
CA GLY A 109 4.43 4.03 -18.18
C GLY A 109 4.92 5.45 -17.86
N LEU A 110 5.19 6.26 -18.88
CA LEU A 110 5.61 7.66 -18.69
C LEU A 110 4.53 8.53 -18.03
N ILE A 111 3.26 8.36 -18.43
CA ILE A 111 2.16 9.12 -17.82
C ILE A 111 2.03 8.75 -16.35
N HIS A 112 2.02 7.45 -16.02
CA HIS A 112 1.77 6.98 -14.66
C HIS A 112 2.98 7.16 -13.74
N GLY A 113 4.18 6.81 -14.20
CA GLY A 113 5.43 6.97 -13.45
C GLY A 113 5.86 8.43 -13.37
N ASN A 114 6.16 9.05 -14.51
CA ASN A 114 6.79 10.37 -14.53
C ASN A 114 5.81 11.49 -14.22
N LEU A 115 4.70 11.59 -14.97
CA LEU A 115 3.80 12.74 -14.85
C LEU A 115 2.94 12.67 -13.58
N LEU A 116 2.32 11.51 -13.29
CA LEU A 116 1.38 11.39 -12.18
C LEU A 116 2.08 11.14 -10.84
N LEU A 117 3.18 10.37 -10.81
CA LEU A 117 3.87 10.02 -9.56
C LEU A 117 5.19 10.75 -9.34
N GLY A 118 5.77 11.38 -10.37
CA GLY A 118 7.04 12.09 -10.26
C GLY A 118 8.26 11.18 -10.20
N MET A 119 8.16 9.94 -10.67
CA MET A 119 9.21 8.92 -10.67
C MET A 119 9.62 8.56 -12.09
N SER A 120 10.91 8.38 -12.36
CA SER A 120 11.36 7.95 -13.69
C SER A 120 10.88 6.54 -14.01
N TYR A 121 10.07 6.41 -15.06
CA TYR A 121 9.62 5.12 -15.56
C TYR A 121 10.79 4.29 -16.12
N ALA A 122 11.72 4.89 -16.88
CA ALA A 122 12.87 4.14 -17.41
C ALA A 122 13.73 3.55 -16.28
N TRP A 123 14.08 4.36 -15.27
CA TRP A 123 14.87 3.90 -14.13
C TRP A 123 14.16 2.78 -13.37
N TRP A 124 12.88 2.99 -13.04
CA TRP A 124 12.11 2.01 -12.28
C TRP A 124 11.96 0.71 -13.07
N ASN A 125 11.62 0.79 -14.36
CA ASN A 125 11.39 -0.38 -15.21
C ASN A 125 12.68 -1.18 -15.45
N ASP A 126 13.84 -0.53 -15.63
CA ASP A 126 15.14 -1.20 -15.70
C ASP A 126 15.46 -1.96 -14.41
N LYS A 127 15.35 -1.29 -13.26
CA LYS A 127 15.58 -1.89 -11.93
C LYS A 127 14.62 -3.08 -11.72
N HIS A 128 13.34 -2.86 -11.97
CA HIS A 128 12.26 -3.84 -11.76
C HIS A 128 12.41 -5.08 -12.63
N ASN A 129 12.80 -4.91 -13.90
CA ASN A 129 13.07 -6.04 -14.78
C ASN A 129 14.27 -6.88 -14.32
N ARG A 130 15.33 -6.25 -13.78
CA ARG A 130 16.47 -6.97 -13.21
C ARG A 130 16.08 -7.76 -11.97
N HIS A 131 15.25 -7.18 -11.10
CA HIS A 131 14.65 -7.88 -9.96
C HIS A 131 13.85 -9.11 -10.43
N HIS A 132 12.90 -8.94 -11.36
CA HIS A 132 12.09 -10.05 -11.87
C HIS A 132 12.89 -11.14 -12.61
N ALA A 133 14.01 -10.78 -13.25
CA ALA A 133 14.87 -11.75 -13.91
C ALA A 133 15.69 -12.59 -12.92
N ASN A 134 15.99 -12.07 -11.72
CA ASN A 134 16.86 -12.73 -10.74
C ASN A 134 16.39 -12.53 -9.29
N PRO A 135 15.11 -12.76 -8.95
CA PRO A 135 14.56 -12.33 -7.67
C PRO A 135 15.29 -12.99 -6.49
N ASN A 136 15.57 -12.21 -5.45
CA ASN A 136 16.30 -12.61 -4.24
C ASN A 136 17.74 -13.13 -4.49
N HIS A 137 18.31 -12.87 -5.66
CA HIS A 137 19.71 -13.21 -5.93
C HIS A 137 20.61 -12.04 -5.54
N ILE A 138 21.39 -12.21 -4.47
CA ILE A 138 22.17 -11.14 -3.81
C ILE A 138 23.00 -10.29 -4.80
N ASP A 139 23.66 -10.93 -5.76
CA ASP A 139 24.55 -10.23 -6.71
C ASP A 139 23.85 -9.58 -7.91
N LYS A 140 22.57 -9.90 -8.16
CA LYS A 140 21.88 -9.55 -9.41
C LYS A 140 20.61 -8.75 -9.19
N ASP A 141 19.94 -8.99 -8.08
CA ASP A 141 18.71 -8.32 -7.71
C ASP A 141 19.02 -6.99 -7.01
N PRO A 142 18.71 -5.85 -7.64
CA PRO A 142 18.97 -4.55 -7.02
C PRO A 142 18.14 -4.30 -5.76
N ASP A 143 17.04 -5.04 -5.53
CA ASP A 143 16.17 -4.85 -4.35
C ASP A 143 16.74 -5.43 -3.05
N VAL A 144 17.69 -6.36 -3.14
CA VAL A 144 18.35 -6.97 -1.97
C VAL A 144 19.80 -6.51 -1.78
N ALA A 145 20.24 -5.56 -2.61
CA ALA A 145 21.54 -4.91 -2.46
C ALA A 145 21.60 -4.17 -1.11
N ALA A 146 22.75 -4.25 -0.44
CA ALA A 146 22.95 -3.63 0.86
C ALA A 146 22.96 -2.10 0.74
N ASP A 147 21.99 -1.42 1.35
CA ASP A 147 21.97 0.05 1.45
C ASP A 147 21.47 0.52 2.83
N VAL A 148 20.30 1.16 2.95
CA VAL A 148 19.74 1.53 4.25
C VAL A 148 19.35 0.26 5.02
N LEU A 149 18.81 -0.73 4.30
CA LEU A 149 18.45 -2.05 4.81
C LEU A 149 19.49 -3.10 4.41
N VAL A 150 19.49 -4.20 5.15
CA VAL A 150 20.22 -5.44 4.82
C VAL A 150 19.27 -6.63 4.85
N PHE A 151 19.58 -7.62 4.02
CA PHE A 151 18.77 -8.82 3.83
C PHE A 151 19.53 -10.11 4.14
N THR A 152 20.85 -10.04 4.36
CA THR A 152 21.68 -11.19 4.73
C THR A 152 22.52 -10.94 5.98
N SER A 153 22.93 -12.03 6.64
CA SER A 153 23.81 -11.98 7.81
C SER A 153 25.21 -11.47 7.45
N GLU A 154 25.68 -11.74 6.23
CA GLU A 154 26.96 -11.23 5.71
C GLU A 154 26.93 -9.70 5.58
N GLN A 155 25.91 -9.15 4.91
CA GLN A 155 25.71 -7.70 4.79
C GLN A 155 25.61 -7.01 6.16
N ALA A 156 25.01 -7.68 7.16
CA ALA A 156 24.89 -7.17 8.52
C ALA A 156 26.24 -7.14 9.26
N ARG A 157 27.14 -8.09 9.00
CA ARG A 157 28.48 -8.16 9.62
C ARG A 157 29.39 -7.02 9.18
N GLU A 158 29.20 -6.51 7.97
CA GLU A 158 29.95 -5.37 7.43
C GLU A 158 29.52 -4.02 8.04
N ARG A 159 28.39 -3.96 8.75
CA ARG A 159 27.86 -2.70 9.29
C ARG A 159 28.59 -2.25 10.55
N VAL A 160 29.04 -1.00 10.55
CA VAL A 160 29.68 -0.33 11.68
C VAL A 160 28.97 0.98 12.06
N GLY A 161 29.24 1.48 13.27
CA GLY A 161 28.74 2.77 13.76
C GLY A 161 27.21 2.90 13.67
N PHE A 162 26.74 4.04 13.15
CA PHE A 162 25.31 4.33 13.00
C PHE A 162 24.57 3.33 12.10
N ARG A 163 25.21 2.85 11.02
CA ARG A 163 24.60 1.84 10.13
C ARG A 163 24.37 0.51 10.86
N ARG A 164 25.26 0.14 11.80
CA ARG A 164 25.07 -1.04 12.67
C ARG A 164 23.86 -0.87 13.59
N TRP A 165 23.69 0.33 14.16
CA TRP A 165 22.52 0.65 14.97
C TRP A 165 21.23 0.59 14.14
N LEU A 166 21.21 1.13 12.93
CA LEU A 166 20.07 1.02 12.01
C LEU A 166 19.71 -0.45 11.77
N THR A 167 20.68 -1.27 11.36
CA THR A 167 20.49 -2.71 11.12
C THR A 167 19.96 -3.44 12.36
N ARG A 168 20.48 -3.14 13.57
CA ARG A 168 20.00 -3.76 14.81
C ARG A 168 18.55 -3.43 15.14
N ASN A 169 18.07 -2.26 14.70
CA ASN A 169 16.70 -1.79 14.93
C ASN A 169 15.83 -1.88 13.66
N GLN A 170 16.31 -2.55 12.61
CA GLN A 170 15.70 -2.53 11.27
C GLN A 170 14.24 -2.94 11.27
N ALA A 171 13.85 -3.94 12.07
CA ALA A 171 12.47 -4.42 12.13
C ALA A 171 11.46 -3.31 12.48
N TRP A 172 11.79 -2.46 13.46
CA TRP A 172 10.95 -1.33 13.85
C TRP A 172 11.11 -0.13 12.92
N LEU A 173 12.33 0.09 12.40
CA LEU A 173 12.62 1.20 11.50
C LEU A 173 12.11 0.97 10.08
N PHE A 174 11.80 -0.27 9.70
CA PHE A 174 11.30 -0.60 8.36
C PHE A 174 10.07 0.25 7.99
N PHE A 175 9.07 0.32 8.87
CA PHE A 175 7.85 1.08 8.61
C PHE A 175 8.07 2.59 8.41
N PRO A 176 8.72 3.33 9.33
CA PRO A 176 8.98 4.75 9.13
C PRO A 176 9.92 5.01 7.94
N LEU A 177 10.90 4.14 7.69
CA LEU A 177 11.77 4.27 6.51
C LEU A 177 11.01 4.05 5.21
N THR A 178 10.02 3.16 5.18
CA THR A 178 9.19 2.89 4.00
C THR A 178 8.34 4.11 3.62
N LEU A 179 7.96 4.97 4.57
CA LEU A 179 7.29 6.24 4.28
C LEU A 179 8.17 7.19 3.45
N LEU A 180 9.50 7.04 3.53
CA LEU A 180 10.48 7.82 2.76
C LEU A 180 10.79 7.20 1.39
N GLU A 181 10.36 5.97 1.13
CA GLU A 181 10.67 5.27 -0.13
C GLU A 181 10.12 6.04 -1.33
N GLY A 182 8.93 6.63 -1.22
CA GLY A 182 8.38 7.49 -2.26
C GLY A 182 9.29 8.67 -2.63
N ILE A 183 10.06 9.21 -1.67
CA ILE A 183 11.06 10.26 -1.93
C ILE A 183 12.31 9.64 -2.59
N ALA A 184 12.79 8.50 -2.09
CA ALA A 184 13.95 7.81 -2.65
C ALA A 184 13.75 7.44 -4.13
N LEU A 185 12.55 6.98 -4.50
CA LEU A 185 12.17 6.67 -5.88
C LEU A 185 12.22 7.92 -6.78
N LYS A 186 11.74 9.07 -6.29
CA LYS A 186 11.81 10.35 -7.02
C LYS A 186 13.25 10.78 -7.22
N VAL A 187 14.05 10.79 -6.15
CA VAL A 187 15.46 11.19 -6.19
C VAL A 187 16.24 10.31 -7.17
N SER A 188 16.06 9.00 -7.10
CA SER A 188 16.73 8.05 -8.00
C SER A 188 16.32 8.28 -9.46
N GLY A 189 15.04 8.58 -9.70
CA GLY A 189 14.55 8.94 -11.03
C GLY A 189 15.18 10.21 -11.61
N PHE A 190 15.34 11.27 -10.80
CA PHE A 190 16.05 12.48 -11.25
C PHE A 190 17.55 12.24 -11.46
N GLN A 191 18.19 11.42 -10.62
CA GLN A 191 19.59 11.04 -10.80
C GLN A 191 19.81 10.26 -12.11
N ASP A 192 18.86 9.39 -12.46
CA ASP A 192 18.94 8.57 -13.67
C ASP A 192 18.98 9.38 -14.97
N LEU A 193 18.36 10.56 -15.01
CA LEU A 193 18.37 11.44 -16.18
C LEU A 193 19.77 11.68 -16.74
N ARG A 194 20.80 11.75 -15.88
CA ARG A 194 22.20 11.97 -16.29
C ARG A 194 22.78 10.83 -17.12
N ARG A 195 22.22 9.63 -16.99
CA ARG A 195 22.65 8.40 -17.68
C ARG A 195 21.85 8.11 -18.95
N GLN A 196 20.72 8.78 -19.14
CA GLN A 196 19.84 8.56 -20.28
C GLN A 196 20.36 9.23 -21.57
N PRO A 197 20.04 8.65 -22.76
CA PRO A 197 20.25 9.31 -24.05
C PRO A 197 19.52 10.67 -24.16
N PRO A 198 20.00 11.63 -24.97
CA PRO A 198 19.46 13.00 -24.98
C PRO A 198 17.95 13.09 -25.20
N ARG A 199 17.40 12.30 -26.13
CA ARG A 199 15.96 12.32 -26.44
C ARG A 199 15.11 11.83 -25.26
N GLU A 200 15.49 10.68 -24.68
CA GLU A 200 14.79 10.08 -23.54
C GLU A 200 14.87 10.99 -22.31
N ARG A 201 16.08 11.51 -22.05
CA ARG A 201 16.33 12.48 -20.98
C ARG A 201 15.41 13.67 -21.07
N THR A 202 15.27 14.28 -22.25
CA THR A 202 14.41 15.46 -22.43
C THR A 202 12.95 15.13 -22.14
N VAL A 203 12.44 14.01 -22.66
CA VAL A 203 11.05 13.60 -22.43
C VAL A 203 10.78 13.35 -20.95
N GLU A 204 11.63 12.56 -20.29
CA GLU A 204 11.46 12.25 -18.88
C GLU A 204 11.66 13.48 -17.99
N ALA A 205 12.66 14.31 -18.27
CA ALA A 205 12.90 15.55 -17.53
C ALA A 205 11.71 16.50 -17.61
N LEU A 206 11.13 16.69 -18.81
CA LEU A 206 9.95 17.54 -18.98
C LEU A 206 8.76 17.03 -18.16
N LEU A 207 8.49 15.72 -18.16
CA LEU A 207 7.38 15.14 -17.40
C LEU A 207 7.61 15.22 -15.88
N LEU A 208 8.82 14.91 -15.41
CA LEU A 208 9.18 14.99 -14.00
C LEU A 208 9.16 16.43 -13.47
N VAL A 209 9.70 17.38 -14.23
CA VAL A 209 9.65 18.81 -13.88
C VAL A 209 8.20 19.31 -13.90
N SER A 210 7.40 18.89 -14.89
CA SER A 210 5.97 19.22 -14.94
C SER A 210 5.22 18.69 -13.72
N HIS A 211 5.52 17.48 -13.27
CA HIS A 211 4.96 16.94 -12.03
C HIS A 211 5.32 17.81 -10.82
N VAL A 212 6.60 18.15 -10.64
CA VAL A 212 7.07 18.95 -9.51
C VAL A 212 6.45 20.36 -9.53
N ILE A 213 6.44 21.01 -10.69
CA ILE A 213 5.83 22.33 -10.86
C ILE A 213 4.33 22.24 -10.60
N GLY A 214 3.63 21.27 -11.19
CA GLY A 214 2.18 21.09 -11.01
C GLY A 214 1.81 20.86 -9.54
N TYR A 215 2.57 20.02 -8.84
CA TYR A 215 2.39 19.78 -7.41
C TYR A 215 2.65 21.05 -6.58
N ALA A 216 3.75 21.77 -6.84
CA ALA A 216 4.06 23.02 -6.15
C ALA A 216 2.99 24.10 -6.41
N CYS A 217 2.53 24.25 -7.66
CA CYS A 217 1.44 25.16 -8.03
C CYS A 217 0.14 24.80 -7.32
N LEU A 218 -0.23 23.51 -7.27
CA LEU A 218 -1.42 23.05 -6.56
C LEU A 218 -1.38 23.45 -5.08
N LEU A 219 -0.25 23.19 -4.40
CA LEU A 219 -0.06 23.58 -3.00
C LEU A 219 -0.08 25.09 -2.80
N LEU A 220 0.64 25.86 -3.62
CA LEU A 220 0.69 27.32 -3.49
C LEU A 220 -0.67 27.99 -3.74
N VAL A 221 -1.48 27.45 -4.66
CA VAL A 221 -2.83 27.98 -4.95
C VAL A 221 -3.84 27.59 -3.87
N SER A 222 -3.83 26.33 -3.42
CA SER A 222 -4.78 25.83 -2.40
C SER A 222 -4.44 26.29 -0.99
N MET A 223 -3.16 26.49 -0.68
CA MET A 223 -2.63 26.76 0.66
C MET A 223 -1.66 27.94 0.65
N SER A 224 -2.02 29.04 -0.02
CA SER A 224 -1.15 30.23 -0.06
C SER A 224 -0.85 30.72 1.37
N PRO A 225 0.42 31.00 1.72
CA PRO A 225 0.81 31.45 3.05
C PRO A 225 0.22 32.81 3.45
N ALA A 226 -0.33 33.57 2.49
CA ALA A 226 -1.03 34.82 2.73
C ALA A 226 -2.48 34.64 3.23
N ARG A 227 -3.05 33.42 3.21
CA ARG A 227 -4.40 33.16 3.77
C ARG A 227 -4.31 32.95 5.28
N PRO A 228 -5.18 33.58 6.08
CA PRO A 228 -5.22 33.32 7.52
C PRO A 228 -5.47 31.83 7.78
N SER A 229 -4.71 31.26 8.72
CA SER A 229 -4.85 29.86 9.10
C SER A 229 -6.25 29.63 9.66
N PRO A 230 -7.02 28.65 9.15
CA PRO A 230 -8.31 28.35 9.72
C PRO A 230 -8.11 27.74 11.10
N SER A 231 -8.95 28.17 12.04
CA SER A 231 -9.04 27.58 13.37
C SER A 231 -9.35 26.08 13.24
N PRO A 232 -8.73 25.22 14.09
CA PRO A 232 -9.04 23.79 14.09
C PRO A 232 -10.54 23.57 14.28
N PRO A 233 -11.12 22.48 13.73
CA PRO A 233 -12.54 22.23 13.83
C PRO A 233 -12.94 22.19 15.32
N SER A 234 -13.68 23.21 15.76
CA SER A 234 -14.30 23.17 17.08
C SER A 234 -15.37 22.09 17.01
N ILE A 235 -15.15 20.95 17.65
CA ILE A 235 -16.23 20.03 17.96
C ILE A 235 -17.12 20.79 18.93
N ARG A 236 -18.11 21.52 18.41
CA ARG A 236 -19.20 21.98 19.25
C ARG A 236 -19.88 20.70 19.68
N HIS A 237 -19.68 20.32 20.93
CA HIS A 237 -20.65 19.49 21.63
C HIS A 237 -21.96 20.24 21.50
N SER A 238 -22.79 19.85 20.53
CA SER A 238 -24.20 20.19 20.56
C SER A 238 -24.66 19.74 21.92
N SER A 239 -24.93 20.70 22.80
CA SER A 239 -25.61 20.46 24.06
C SER A 239 -26.74 19.50 23.73
N VAL A 240 -26.70 18.30 24.30
CA VAL A 240 -27.83 17.39 24.27
C VAL A 240 -28.95 18.21 24.91
N SER A 241 -29.77 18.83 24.06
CA SER A 241 -31.00 19.47 24.49
C SER A 241 -31.77 18.38 25.20
N THR A 242 -31.80 18.50 26.53
CA THR A 242 -32.65 17.72 27.41
C THR A 242 -33.99 17.54 26.72
N TRP A 243 -34.33 16.30 26.41
CA TRP A 243 -35.67 15.92 26.04
C TRP A 243 -36.60 16.47 27.12
N ALA A 244 -37.31 17.55 26.80
CA ALA A 244 -38.38 18.06 27.63
C ALA A 244 -39.47 16.97 27.65
N CYS A 245 -39.58 16.28 28.79
CA CYS A 245 -40.73 15.44 29.08
C CYS A 245 -42.00 16.31 29.03
N PRO A 246 -43.07 15.91 28.34
CA PRO A 246 -44.34 16.62 28.43
C PRO A 246 -44.86 16.49 29.86
N SER A 247 -45.10 17.63 30.49
CA SER A 247 -45.79 17.73 31.78
C SER A 247 -47.22 17.17 31.67
N HIS A 248 -47.50 16.08 32.38
CA HIS A 248 -48.86 15.70 32.74
C HIS A 248 -49.06 15.89 34.25
N PRO A 249 -50.18 16.49 34.71
CA PRO A 249 -50.41 16.76 36.12
C PRO A 249 -51.15 15.60 36.81
N THR A 250 -51.04 15.57 38.15
CA THR A 250 -51.80 14.76 39.15
C THR A 250 -51.37 13.29 39.25
N THR A 251 -51.14 12.66 40.41
CA THR A 251 -51.36 12.97 41.83
C THR A 251 -50.57 11.97 42.72
N ARG A 252 -50.24 12.41 43.95
CA ARG A 252 -49.99 11.61 45.18
C ARG A 252 -48.72 10.74 45.30
N ALA A 253 -47.72 11.37 45.91
CA ALA A 253 -47.12 11.00 47.20
C ALA A 253 -46.97 9.50 47.55
N TRP A 254 -45.74 9.00 47.47
CA TRP A 254 -45.18 8.04 48.43
C TRP A 254 -43.73 8.44 48.74
N LYS A 255 -43.48 8.81 50.00
CA LYS A 255 -42.14 9.03 50.56
C LYS A 255 -41.51 7.66 50.85
N CYS A 256 -40.26 7.46 50.44
CA CYS A 256 -39.37 6.45 51.01
C CYS A 256 -38.08 7.10 51.53
N PRO A 257 -37.46 6.55 52.58
CA PRO A 257 -36.64 7.31 53.53
C PRO A 257 -35.16 7.39 53.12
N THR A 258 -34.47 8.39 53.67
CA THR A 258 -33.02 8.54 53.68
C THR A 258 -32.32 7.40 54.45
N PRO A 259 -31.07 7.04 54.10
CA PRO A 259 -30.38 5.89 54.67
C PRO A 259 -29.80 6.21 56.06
N THR A 260 -29.86 5.24 56.98
CA THR A 260 -29.07 5.26 58.22
C THR A 260 -27.87 4.33 58.10
N PRO A 261 -26.69 4.68 58.66
CA PRO A 261 -25.44 3.98 58.40
C PRO A 261 -25.04 3.07 59.57
N HIS A 262 -25.65 1.91 59.77
CA HIS A 262 -25.09 0.89 60.68
C HIS A 262 -25.61 -0.51 60.34
N ALA A 263 -24.76 -1.36 59.74
CA ALA A 263 -24.74 -2.83 59.93
C ALA A 263 -23.66 -3.45 59.02
N TRP A 264 -22.40 -3.40 59.46
CA TRP A 264 -21.36 -4.31 58.99
C TRP A 264 -21.23 -5.43 60.02
N ALA A 265 -21.83 -6.60 59.76
CA ALA A 265 -21.41 -7.85 60.39
C ALA A 265 -22.05 -9.05 59.69
N THR A 266 -21.16 -9.98 59.29
CA THR A 266 -21.33 -11.44 59.23
C THR A 266 -22.34 -12.04 58.24
N CYS A 267 -21.81 -12.63 57.16
CA CYS A 267 -22.01 -14.06 56.91
C CYS A 267 -20.91 -14.59 55.98
N ALA A 268 -20.02 -15.40 56.54
CA ALA A 268 -19.15 -16.32 55.85
C ALA A 268 -19.87 -17.68 55.78
N ASP A 269 -19.81 -18.37 54.63
CA ASP A 269 -19.39 -19.77 54.47
C ASP A 269 -19.97 -20.42 53.18
N ARG A 270 -19.12 -21.25 52.55
CA ARG A 270 -19.28 -22.18 51.40
C ARG A 270 -19.50 -21.56 50.02
N SER A 271 -18.77 -21.93 48.96
CA SER A 271 -17.88 -23.08 48.72
C SER A 271 -17.07 -22.85 47.44
N SER A 272 -15.78 -23.23 47.44
CA SER A 272 -14.91 -23.32 46.26
C SER A 272 -14.92 -24.75 45.66
N PRO A 273 -14.54 -24.90 44.39
CA PRO A 273 -13.72 -26.04 43.97
C PRO A 273 -12.35 -25.60 43.45
N ARG A 274 -11.33 -26.35 43.87
CA ARG A 274 -9.90 -26.23 43.53
C ARG A 274 -9.60 -26.53 42.06
N ALA A 275 -8.62 -25.82 41.51
CA ALA A 275 -7.80 -26.26 40.39
C ALA A 275 -6.57 -27.01 40.92
N THR A 276 -6.27 -28.18 40.36
CA THR A 276 -5.04 -28.95 40.62
C THR A 276 -4.07 -28.81 39.44
N SER A 277 -2.85 -28.36 39.73
CA SER A 277 -1.70 -28.50 38.85
C SER A 277 -1.11 -29.91 39.00
N GLY A 278 -0.82 -30.57 37.89
CA GLY A 278 0.01 -31.77 37.85
C GLY A 278 1.30 -31.47 37.10
N ALA A 279 2.42 -31.43 37.81
CA ALA A 279 3.76 -31.61 37.27
C ALA A 279 4.17 -33.07 37.49
N VAL A 280 4.68 -33.72 36.45
CA VAL A 280 5.40 -35.00 36.55
C VAL A 280 6.74 -34.82 35.85
N ARG A 281 7.74 -35.44 36.49
CA ARG A 281 9.17 -35.52 36.18
C ARG A 281 9.48 -36.04 34.78
#